data_AF-A0A6D0I840-F1
#
_entry.id   AF-A0A6D0I840-F1
#
_cell.length_a   1.000
_cell.length_b   1.000
_cell.length_c   1.000
_cell.angle_alpha   90.00
_cell.angle_beta   90.00
_cell.angle_gamma   90.00
#
_symmetry.space_group_name_H-M   'P 1'
#
loop_
_entity.id
_entity.type
_entity.pdbx_description
1 polymer ?
#
loop_
_entity_poly.entity_id
_entity_poly.type
_entity_poly.pdbx_seq_one_letter_code
_entity_poly.pdbx_strand_id
1 'polypeptide(L)'
;MYAAEIYQWQHYSGYNFKHWLKYGKRKKDHEENRVKKEAKKMTIDNILRLLRKYKIDFDPNELVKETFNIKLKYYKLILSEKERLRENKRLDEELKQKIKIETDTFDAEKFQKEADERYKLFMKRRNPSNKTK
;
A
#
# COMPACT_ATOMS: atom_id res chain seq x y z
N MET A 1 -20.17 -11.45 39.01
CA MET A 1 -19.79 -12.13 37.74
C MET A 1 -18.82 -11.30 36.88
N TYR A 2 -17.87 -10.54 37.45
CA TYR A 2 -16.93 -9.71 36.65
C TYR A 2 -15.44 -10.05 36.87
N ALA A 3 -15.09 -10.82 37.91
CA ALA A 3 -13.69 -11.07 38.27
C ALA A 3 -12.99 -12.05 37.32
N ALA A 4 -13.69 -13.08 36.83
CA ALA A 4 -13.10 -14.10 35.95
C ALA A 4 -12.77 -13.56 34.54
N GLU A 5 -13.62 -12.69 33.99
CA GLU A 5 -13.41 -12.07 32.67
C GLU A 5 -12.29 -11.02 32.69
N ILE A 6 -12.19 -10.22 33.77
CA ILE A 6 -11.09 -9.27 33.97
C ILE A 6 -9.76 -10.01 34.14
N TYR A 7 -9.75 -11.12 34.88
CA TYR A 7 -8.56 -11.95 35.06
C TYR A 7 -8.12 -12.59 33.74
N GLN A 8 -9.05 -13.13 32.95
CA GLN A 8 -8.75 -13.66 31.63
C GLN A 8 -8.21 -12.58 30.69
N TRP A 9 -8.74 -11.37 30.70
CA TRP A 9 -8.24 -10.26 29.88
C TRP A 9 -6.83 -9.82 30.28
N GLN A 10 -6.55 -9.70 31.58
CA GLN A 10 -5.22 -9.33 32.07
C GLN A 10 -4.18 -10.41 31.78
N HIS A 11 -4.54 -11.70 31.93
CA HIS A 11 -3.65 -12.82 31.60
C HIS A 11 -3.45 -12.99 30.09
N TYR A 12 -4.50 -12.82 29.28
CA TYR A 12 -4.42 -12.88 27.81
C TYR A 12 -3.56 -11.73 27.25
N SER A 13 -3.73 -10.52 27.78
CA SER A 13 -2.90 -9.35 27.42
C SER A 13 -1.45 -9.52 27.87
N GLY A 14 -1.22 -9.99 29.10
CA GLY A 14 0.12 -10.24 29.63
C GLY A 14 0.88 -11.36 28.91
N TYR A 15 0.19 -12.45 28.56
CA TYR A 15 0.75 -13.55 27.77
C TYR A 15 1.13 -13.09 26.37
N ASN A 16 0.24 -12.38 25.67
CA ASN A 16 0.51 -11.84 24.34
C ASN A 16 1.63 -10.79 24.35
N PHE A 17 1.71 -9.94 25.39
CA PHE A 17 2.81 -8.98 25.54
C PHE A 17 4.16 -9.66 25.81
N LYS A 18 4.21 -10.67 26.69
CA LYS A 18 5.42 -11.48 26.92
C LYS A 18 5.82 -12.26 25.66
N HIS A 19 4.85 -12.82 24.93
CA HIS A 19 5.12 -13.45 23.64
C HIS A 19 5.61 -12.45 22.60
N TRP A 20 5.06 -11.24 22.55
CA TRP A 20 5.53 -10.19 21.65
C TRP A 20 6.95 -9.72 22.01
N LEU A 21 7.29 -9.55 23.29
CA LEU A 21 8.66 -9.26 23.72
C LEU A 21 9.64 -10.38 23.35
N LYS A 22 9.22 -11.65 23.53
CA LYS A 22 10.08 -12.83 23.33
C LYS A 22 10.22 -13.25 21.86
N TYR A 23 9.19 -13.03 21.04
CA TYR A 23 9.12 -13.50 19.65
C TYR A 23 8.87 -12.40 18.62
N GLY A 24 8.41 -11.21 19.02
CA GLY A 24 8.20 -10.07 18.12
C GLY A 24 9.50 -9.57 17.50
N LYS A 25 10.63 -9.64 18.23
CA LYS A 25 11.97 -9.36 17.66
C LYS A 25 12.47 -10.47 16.73
N ARG A 26 12.17 -11.74 17.03
CA ARG A 26 12.65 -12.90 16.24
C ARG A 26 12.24 -12.85 14.77
N LYS A 27 11.04 -12.36 14.45
CA LYS A 27 10.61 -12.22 13.04
C LYS A 27 11.44 -11.16 12.30
N LYS A 28 11.69 -10.01 12.94
CA LYS A 28 12.49 -8.91 12.41
C LYS A 28 13.95 -9.34 12.20
N ASP A 29 14.50 -10.07 13.18
CA ASP A 29 15.87 -10.60 13.12
C ASP A 29 16.04 -11.65 12.01
N HIS A 30 15.02 -12.49 11.77
CA HIS A 30 15.10 -13.54 10.75
C HIS A 30 15.05 -12.98 9.33
N GLU A 31 14.19 -11.99 9.10
CA GLU A 31 14.08 -11.31 7.80
C GLU A 31 15.33 -10.47 7.51
N GLU A 32 15.82 -9.74 8.52
CA GLU A 32 17.06 -8.99 8.39
C GLU A 32 18.27 -9.90 8.16
N ASN A 33 18.34 -11.05 8.83
CA ASN A 33 19.38 -12.05 8.60
C ASN A 33 19.29 -12.68 7.19
N ARG A 34 18.09 -12.89 6.67
CA ARG A 34 17.87 -13.36 5.30
C ARG A 34 18.35 -12.32 4.29
N VAL A 35 17.99 -11.05 4.46
CA VAL A 35 18.45 -9.94 3.61
C VAL A 35 19.97 -9.82 3.64
N LYS A 36 20.60 -9.93 4.83
CA LYS A 36 22.06 -9.94 4.96
C LYS A 36 22.71 -11.12 4.23
N LYS A 37 22.15 -12.33 4.32
CA LYS A 37 22.65 -13.52 3.60
C LYS A 37 22.57 -13.34 2.09
N GLU A 38 21.47 -12.81 1.58
CA GLU A 38 21.30 -12.54 0.15
C GLU A 38 22.25 -11.43 -0.34
N ALA A 39 22.37 -10.34 0.41
CA ALA A 39 23.30 -9.25 0.09
C ALA A 39 24.76 -9.72 0.08
N LYS A 40 25.15 -10.69 0.93
CA LYS A 40 26.50 -11.28 0.93
C LYS A 40 26.79 -12.04 -0.37
N LYS A 41 25.79 -12.72 -0.93
CA LYS A 41 25.91 -13.51 -2.16
C LYS A 41 25.91 -12.64 -3.43
N MET A 42 25.48 -11.39 -3.33
CA MET A 42 25.41 -10.50 -4.49
C MET A 42 26.77 -9.96 -4.92
N THR A 43 26.99 -10.01 -6.23
CA THR A 43 28.06 -9.27 -6.91
C THR A 43 27.63 -7.82 -7.16
N ILE A 44 28.61 -6.92 -7.30
CA ILE A 44 28.33 -5.50 -7.58
C ILE A 44 27.62 -5.34 -8.93
N ASP A 45 27.99 -6.12 -9.95
CA ASP A 45 27.32 -6.12 -11.26
C ASP A 45 25.83 -6.46 -11.17
N ASN A 46 25.48 -7.44 -10.32
CA ASN A 46 24.09 -7.80 -10.09
C ASN A 46 23.31 -6.67 -9.41
N ILE A 47 23.92 -5.99 -8.44
CA ILE A 47 23.33 -4.82 -7.78
C ILE A 47 23.14 -3.69 -8.79
N LEU A 48 24.16 -3.38 -9.60
CA LEU A 48 24.08 -2.37 -10.66
C LEU A 48 22.98 -2.68 -11.68
N ARG A 49 22.86 -3.94 -12.10
CA ARG A 49 21.80 -4.38 -13.02
C ARG A 49 20.41 -4.13 -12.42
N LEU A 50 20.24 -4.40 -11.13
CA LEU A 50 18.97 -4.19 -10.43
C LEU A 50 18.67 -2.70 -10.21
N LEU A 51 19.66 -1.89 -9.83
CA LEU A 51 19.50 -0.45 -9.67
C LEU A 51 19.06 0.21 -10.98
N ARG A 52 19.70 -0.16 -12.11
CA ARG A 52 19.29 0.32 -13.45
C ARG A 52 17.89 -0.17 -13.83
N LYS A 53 17.56 -1.44 -13.56
CA LYS A 53 16.23 -2.00 -13.85
C LYS A 53 15.12 -1.23 -13.16
N TYR A 54 15.32 -0.85 -11.90
CA TYR A 54 14.34 -0.12 -11.11
C TYR A 54 14.51 1.40 -11.15
N LYS A 55 15.44 1.92 -11.98
CA LYS A 55 15.74 3.35 -12.11
C LYS A 55 16.02 4.02 -10.75
N ILE A 56 16.80 3.35 -9.90
CA ILE A 56 17.22 3.86 -8.60
C ILE A 56 18.54 4.60 -8.78
N ASP A 57 18.61 5.85 -8.32
CA ASP A 57 19.84 6.64 -8.32
C ASP A 57 20.89 6.04 -7.38
N PHE A 58 22.15 6.05 -7.79
CA PHE A 58 23.26 5.51 -7.02
C PHE A 58 24.55 6.28 -7.26
N ASP A 59 25.45 6.24 -6.27
CA ASP A 59 26.79 6.80 -6.38
C ASP A 59 27.79 5.72 -6.84
N PRO A 60 28.41 5.84 -8.03
CA PRO A 60 29.43 4.92 -8.52
C PRO A 60 30.64 4.85 -7.58
N ASN A 61 31.05 5.96 -6.97
CA ASN A 61 32.23 6.03 -6.09
C ASN A 61 32.01 5.26 -4.79
N GLU A 62 30.77 5.16 -4.31
CA GLU A 62 30.43 4.27 -3.20
C GLU A 62 30.51 2.80 -3.62
N LEU A 63 29.97 2.43 -4.79
CA LEU A 63 29.93 1.03 -5.24
C LEU A 63 31.32 0.44 -5.49
N VAL A 64 32.29 1.25 -5.91
CA VAL A 64 33.70 0.86 -6.10
C VAL A 64 34.37 0.40 -4.80
N LYS A 65 33.89 0.85 -3.63
CA LYS A 65 34.46 0.40 -2.34
C LYS A 65 34.14 -1.06 -2.03
N GLU A 66 33.23 -1.69 -2.76
CA GLU A 66 32.81 -3.11 -2.71
C GLU A 66 32.46 -3.68 -1.32
N THR A 67 32.32 -2.83 -0.30
CA THR A 67 32.06 -3.29 1.06
C THR A 67 30.67 -3.89 1.20
N PHE A 68 30.55 -4.87 2.12
CA PHE A 68 29.27 -5.50 2.41
C PHE A 68 28.18 -4.50 2.82
N ASN A 69 28.54 -3.45 3.57
CA ASN A 69 27.59 -2.43 4.01
C ASN A 69 26.98 -1.67 2.83
N ILE A 70 27.78 -1.38 1.80
CA ILE A 70 27.32 -0.70 0.59
C ILE A 70 26.42 -1.63 -0.23
N LYS A 71 26.80 -2.91 -0.37
CA LYS A 71 25.92 -3.92 -0.99
C LYS A 71 24.57 -4.01 -0.28
N LEU A 72 24.60 -4.05 1.06
CA LEU A 72 23.39 -4.14 1.88
C LEU A 72 22.52 -2.88 1.77
N LYS A 73 23.13 -1.69 1.74
CA LYS A 73 22.44 -0.40 1.55
C LYS A 73 21.64 -0.42 0.25
N TYR A 74 22.29 -0.68 -0.88
CA TYR A 74 21.64 -0.69 -2.19
C TYR A 74 20.65 -1.85 -2.36
N TYR A 75 20.94 -3.03 -1.80
CA TYR A 75 20.02 -4.16 -1.83
C TYR A 75 18.71 -3.87 -1.07
N LYS A 76 18.78 -3.18 0.08
CA LYS A 76 17.58 -2.73 0.80
C LYS A 76 16.75 -1.75 -0.03
N LEU A 77 17.39 -0.80 -0.73
CA LEU A 77 16.69 0.12 -1.63
C LEU A 77 15.97 -0.62 -2.76
N ILE A 78 16.64 -1.59 -3.39
CA ILE A 78 16.05 -2.44 -4.42
C ILE A 78 14.83 -3.21 -3.90
N LEU A 79 14.90 -3.75 -2.69
CA LEU A 79 13.78 -4.48 -2.09
C LEU A 79 12.57 -3.57 -1.83
N SER A 80 12.81 -2.38 -1.27
CA SER A 80 11.77 -1.39 -1.02
C SER A 80 11.08 -0.96 -2.31
N GLU A 81 11.86 -0.72 -3.38
CA GLU A 81 11.29 -0.32 -4.67
C GLU A 81 10.48 -1.46 -5.32
N LYS A 82 10.93 -2.71 -5.15
CA LYS A 82 10.18 -3.88 -5.62
C LYS A 82 8.85 -4.05 -4.87
N GLU A 83 8.81 -3.77 -3.58
CA GLU A 83 7.57 -3.77 -2.79
C GLU A 83 6.63 -2.66 -3.24
N ARG A 84 7.15 -1.44 -3.45
CA ARG A 84 6.39 -0.31 -3.98
C ARG A 84 5.71 -0.64 -5.31
N LEU A 85 6.44 -1.25 -6.25
CA LEU A 85 5.89 -1.63 -7.55
C LEU A 85 4.82 -2.73 -7.45
N ARG A 86 4.97 -3.67 -6.52
CA ARG A 86 3.94 -4.70 -6.27
C ARG A 86 2.67 -4.09 -5.70
N GLU A 87 2.81 -3.17 -4.76
CA GLU A 87 1.66 -2.49 -4.16
C GLU A 87 0.93 -1.61 -5.17
N ASN A 88 1.66 -0.83 -5.97
CA ASN A 88 1.06 -0.04 -7.06
C ASN A 88 0.28 -0.91 -8.05
N LYS A 89 0.79 -2.11 -8.36
CA LYS A 89 0.08 -3.05 -9.24
C LYS A 89 -1.24 -3.52 -8.62
N ARG A 90 -1.25 -3.83 -7.32
CA ARG A 90 -2.48 -4.21 -6.60
C ARG A 90 -3.49 -3.07 -6.58
N LEU A 91 -3.04 -1.85 -6.31
CA LEU A 91 -3.91 -0.67 -6.31
C LEU A 91 -4.52 -0.42 -7.69
N ASP A 92 -3.75 -0.59 -8.77
CA ASP A 92 -4.25 -0.45 -10.14
C ASP A 92 -5.29 -1.53 -10.49
N GLU A 93 -5.08 -2.78 -10.06
CA GLU A 93 -6.06 -3.86 -10.22
C GLU A 93 -7.35 -3.59 -9.43
N GLU A 94 -7.24 -3.11 -8.19
CA GLU A 94 -8.39 -2.72 -7.36
C GLU A 94 -9.17 -1.54 -7.97
N LEU A 95 -8.48 -0.54 -8.50
CA LEU A 95 -9.10 0.58 -9.22
C LEU A 95 -9.85 0.11 -10.46
N LYS A 96 -9.25 -0.77 -11.26
CA LYS A 96 -9.91 -1.36 -12.43
C LYS A 96 -11.17 -2.12 -12.06
N GLN A 97 -11.15 -2.89 -10.96
CA GLN A 97 -12.34 -3.58 -10.46
C GLN A 97 -13.41 -2.59 -10.01
N LYS A 98 -13.05 -1.53 -9.28
CA LYS A 98 -14.00 -0.48 -8.87
C LYS A 98 -14.65 0.21 -10.05
N ILE A 99 -13.85 0.62 -11.05
CA ILE A 99 -14.36 1.23 -12.28
C ILE A 99 -15.30 0.25 -13.00
N LYS A 100 -14.94 -1.04 -13.08
CA LYS A 100 -15.79 -2.05 -13.70
C LYS A 100 -17.12 -2.22 -12.96
N ILE A 101 -17.11 -2.27 -11.62
CA ILE A 101 -18.33 -2.34 -10.81
C ILE A 101 -19.18 -1.10 -11.05
N GLU A 102 -18.57 0.10 -11.04
CA GLU A 102 -19.28 1.34 -11.28
C GLU A 102 -19.91 1.39 -12.68
N THR A 103 -19.20 0.93 -13.72
CA THR A 103 -19.76 0.83 -15.07
C THR A 103 -20.85 -0.24 -15.20
N ASP A 104 -20.69 -1.40 -14.56
CA ASP A 104 -21.66 -2.49 -14.62
C ASP A 104 -22.94 -2.17 -13.80
N THR A 105 -22.82 -1.33 -12.77
CA THR A 105 -23.94 -0.84 -11.94
C THR A 105 -24.55 0.48 -12.44
N PHE A 106 -23.99 1.08 -13.49
CA PHE A 106 -24.48 2.34 -14.05
C PHE A 106 -25.78 2.12 -14.82
N ASP A 107 -26.90 2.49 -14.19
CA ASP A 107 -28.22 2.49 -14.80
C ASP A 107 -28.44 3.79 -15.60
N ALA A 108 -28.26 3.69 -16.91
CA ALA A 108 -28.39 4.81 -17.85
C ALA A 108 -29.81 5.42 -17.86
N GLU A 109 -30.86 4.62 -17.67
CA GLU A 109 -32.24 5.12 -17.64
C GLU A 109 -32.49 5.94 -16.38
N LYS A 110 -32.01 5.46 -15.22
CA LYS A 110 -32.12 6.17 -13.96
C LYS A 110 -31.33 7.49 -14.00
N PHE A 111 -30.12 7.46 -14.55
CA PHE A 111 -29.30 8.66 -14.72
C PHE A 111 -29.97 9.70 -15.62
N GLN A 112 -30.56 9.27 -16.75
CA GLN A 112 -31.27 10.17 -17.66
C GLN A 112 -32.49 10.81 -17.00
N LYS A 113 -33.32 10.01 -16.28
CA LYS A 113 -34.47 10.52 -15.54
C LYS A 113 -34.07 11.55 -14.47
N GLU A 114 -32.98 11.30 -13.75
CA GLU A 114 -32.49 12.22 -12.72
C GLU A 114 -31.92 13.51 -13.33
N ALA A 115 -31.24 13.42 -14.47
CA ALA A 115 -30.76 14.59 -15.23
C ALA A 115 -31.94 15.45 -15.73
N ASP A 116 -32.98 14.83 -16.28
CA ASP A 116 -34.18 15.51 -16.77
C ASP A 116 -34.93 16.21 -15.61
N GLU A 117 -35.04 15.57 -14.44
CA GLU A 117 -35.65 16.18 -13.25
C GLU A 117 -34.82 17.38 -12.72
N ARG A 118 -33.48 17.26 -12.69
CA ARG A 118 -32.60 18.38 -12.34
C ARG A 118 -32.75 19.54 -13.32
N TYR A 119 -32.88 19.26 -14.61
CA TYR A 119 -33.10 20.27 -15.64
C TYR A 119 -34.46 20.97 -15.46
N LYS A 120 -35.54 20.22 -15.21
CA LYS A 120 -36.86 20.80 -14.90
C LYS A 120 -36.81 21.70 -13.66
N LEU A 121 -36.12 21.28 -12.59
CA LEU A 121 -35.90 22.07 -11.37
C LEU A 121 -35.10 23.34 -11.66
N PHE A 122 -34.05 23.25 -12.46
CA PHE A 122 -33.26 24.40 -12.89
C PHE A 122 -34.11 25.41 -13.69
N MET A 123 -34.90 24.94 -14.66
CA MET A 123 -35.80 25.80 -15.44
C MET A 123 -36.87 26.46 -14.57
N LYS A 124 -37.45 25.74 -13.59
CA LYS A 124 -38.40 26.31 -12.61
C LYS A 124 -37.76 27.39 -11.73
N ARG A 125 -36.48 27.26 -11.36
CA ARG A 125 -35.75 28.27 -10.58
C ARG A 125 -35.38 29.49 -11.41
N ARG A 126 -35.15 29.32 -12.72
CA ARG A 126 -34.76 30.39 -13.65
C ARG A 126 -35.94 31.22 -14.16
N ASN A 127 -37.17 30.72 -14.05
CA ASN A 127 -38.42 31.44 -14.38
C ASN A 127 -39.21 31.83 -13.11
N PRO A 128 -38.83 32.91 -12.38
CA PRO A 128 -39.62 33.41 -11.25
C PRO A 128 -40.95 34.06 -11.68
N SER A 129 -41.18 34.30 -12.98
CA SER A 129 -42.31 35.10 -13.49
C SER A 129 -43.65 34.35 -13.69
N ASN A 130 -43.75 33.06 -13.34
CA ASN A 130 -44.98 32.28 -13.50
C ASN A 130 -45.69 31.95 -12.18
N LYS A 131 -45.33 32.59 -11.06
CA LYS A 131 -45.99 32.43 -9.75
C LYS A 131 -46.90 33.61 -9.35
N THR A 132 -47.03 34.61 -10.21
CA THR A 132 -47.94 35.75 -10.01
C THR A 132 -48.81 35.94 -11.25
N LYS A 133 -49.83 35.10 -11.37
CA LYS A 133 -51.08 35.39 -12.06
C LYS A 133 -52.22 34.73 -11.30
#